data_AF-A0A543FLM3-F1
#
_entry.id   AF-A0A543FLM3-F1
#
_cell.length_a   1.000
_cell.length_b   1.000
_cell.length_c   1.000
_cell.angle_alpha   90.00
_cell.angle_beta   90.00
_cell.angle_gamma   90.00
#
_symmetry.space_group_name_H-M   'P 1'
#
loop_
_entity.id
_entity.type
_entity.pdbx_description
1 polymer ?
#
loop_
_entity_poly.entity_id
_entity_poly.type
_entity_poly.pdbx_seq_one_letter_code
_entity_poly.pdbx_strand_id
1 'polypeptide(L)'
;MRNDRGRVQKLRGDARRDRRVVRRSAAGVVVVGLAAVGVMVAGAVAQADVPAQWNPFTAAGGYSVYAREDAFLGGSETEGAIAVGGTLSVRGTSGYYPAVQFVAGAGDYVLPTVDGDPTRVLVSQYGGDGRIEITNAGQDPVDPATTGILKVATPSDAWTFAERGGFTRHIRAGADVDDAPLIDVNALPWPGTADAAADEIYTAVPDAADYVEADMTWTYDEAASCLATVEDPVNDLANFPTVVEDTSGRVVLAGISADHPNVIVYDAALGAQQVQFADGEPLLGPANPLVVVVPAGTTVVNAPFGGSASAPHYVMWDFTDVTGAVTVQPATGPQGRIVGSLYGPETDMTVSAAPIDGQILARNLDVTVGSGETHAYFFRGVLPCPAPTPTPTVTPTPTPTITPTPTPTVTPTPTVTPSPTPTVAPTPSGSTPGGELPATGGTFDPTLPIALSLAAVGAGAILADYARRRSTRSRRGARG
;
A
#
# COMPACT_ATOMS: atom_id res chain seq x y z
N MET A 1 -62.05 -12.56 -14.06
CA MET A 1 -63.08 -13.63 -14.11
C MET A 1 -62.84 -14.61 -12.94
N ARG A 2 -63.85 -15.41 -12.57
CA ARG A 2 -63.82 -16.56 -11.61
C ARG A 2 -62.74 -17.61 -12.01
N ASN A 3 -62.27 -18.61 -11.25
CA ASN A 3 -62.57 -19.25 -9.93
C ASN A 3 -61.34 -20.17 -9.55
N ASP A 4 -61.11 -20.78 -8.36
CA ASP A 4 -61.65 -20.62 -6.99
C ASP A 4 -60.71 -21.24 -5.90
N ARG A 5 -60.87 -20.77 -4.65
CA ARG A 5 -60.77 -21.39 -3.29
C ARG A 5 -60.01 -22.70 -2.96
N GLY A 6 -59.36 -22.65 -1.77
CA GLY A 6 -59.07 -23.76 -0.82
C GLY A 6 -57.92 -23.39 0.15
N ARG A 7 -58.07 -22.92 1.42
CA ARG A 7 -58.76 -23.44 2.64
C ARG A 7 -58.08 -24.77 3.11
N VAL A 8 -57.47 -24.93 4.30
CA VAL A 8 -58.00 -24.86 5.70
C VAL A 8 -56.88 -25.02 6.78
N GLN A 9 -57.03 -24.39 7.98
CA GLN A 9 -56.46 -24.64 9.36
C GLN A 9 -55.00 -25.12 9.57
N LYS A 10 -54.13 -24.47 10.38
CA LYS A 10 -54.19 -24.09 11.82
C LYS A 10 -54.30 -25.28 12.81
N LEU A 11 -53.19 -25.65 13.46
CA LEU A 11 -53.18 -26.24 14.81
C LEU A 11 -52.06 -25.67 15.69
N ARG A 12 -52.36 -25.49 16.98
CA ARG A 12 -51.43 -25.11 18.06
C ARG A 12 -50.94 -26.38 18.79
N GLY A 13 -49.79 -26.28 19.46
CA GLY A 13 -49.35 -27.26 20.45
C GLY A 13 -48.45 -26.61 21.51
N ASP A 14 -49.05 -26.19 22.63
CA ASP A 14 -48.32 -25.70 23.82
C ASP A 14 -47.64 -26.85 24.57
N ALA A 15 -46.46 -26.59 25.15
CA ALA A 15 -45.93 -27.39 26.26
C ALA A 15 -45.04 -26.53 27.18
N ARG A 16 -45.66 -25.87 28.18
CA ARG A 16 -44.93 -25.31 29.34
C ARG A 16 -44.34 -26.43 30.20
N ARG A 17 -43.22 -26.17 30.89
CA ARG A 17 -43.03 -26.64 32.27
C ARG A 17 -42.11 -25.75 33.09
N ASP A 18 -42.42 -25.67 34.39
CA ASP A 18 -42.00 -24.59 35.27
C ASP A 18 -40.66 -24.77 36.00
N ARG A 19 -40.16 -23.61 36.44
CA ARG A 19 -39.08 -23.38 37.42
C ARG A 19 -39.01 -24.41 38.57
N ARG A 20 -37.77 -24.75 38.97
CA ARG A 20 -37.40 -24.78 40.41
C ARG A 20 -36.02 -24.15 40.64
N VAL A 21 -35.98 -23.23 41.60
CA VAL A 21 -34.76 -22.64 42.18
C VAL A 21 -34.38 -23.45 43.42
N VAL A 22 -33.11 -23.81 43.57
CA VAL A 22 -32.51 -24.20 44.86
C VAL A 22 -31.13 -23.56 44.99
N ARG A 23 -30.94 -22.75 46.04
CA ARG A 23 -29.63 -22.20 46.45
C ARG A 23 -28.86 -23.22 47.30
N ARG A 24 -27.55 -23.36 47.05
CA ARG A 24 -26.46 -23.74 47.99
C ARG A 24 -25.16 -23.21 47.32
N SER A 25 -24.58 -22.08 47.72
CA SER A 25 -23.85 -21.83 48.98
C SER A 25 -22.62 -22.73 49.14
N ALA A 26 -21.48 -22.27 48.62
CA ALA A 26 -20.14 -22.71 49.00
C ALA A 26 -19.19 -21.50 48.99
N ALA A 27 -18.48 -21.29 50.09
CA ALA A 27 -17.31 -20.41 50.14
C ALA A 27 -16.15 -21.05 49.33
N GLY A 28 -15.16 -20.34 48.82
CA GLY A 28 -14.75 -18.97 49.13
C GLY A 28 -13.28 -18.96 49.56
N VAL A 29 -12.38 -19.08 48.59
CA VAL A 29 -10.95 -18.72 48.72
C VAL A 29 -10.59 -17.93 47.47
N VAL A 30 -10.58 -16.60 47.57
CA VAL A 30 -10.04 -15.73 46.53
C VAL A 30 -8.56 -15.53 46.84
N VAL A 31 -7.69 -16.10 46.01
CA VAL A 31 -6.27 -15.72 46.01
C VAL A 31 -6.19 -14.35 45.36
N VAL A 32 -5.95 -13.31 46.17
CA VAL A 32 -5.68 -11.96 45.66
C VAL A 32 -4.26 -11.95 45.10
N GLY A 33 -4.13 -12.34 43.83
CA GLY A 33 -2.98 -11.98 43.02
C GLY A 33 -3.04 -10.48 42.75
N LEU A 34 -2.11 -9.72 43.32
CA LEU A 34 -1.88 -8.31 42.95
C LEU A 34 -1.32 -8.26 41.52
N ALA A 35 -2.22 -8.37 40.54
CA ALA A 35 -1.94 -7.91 39.19
C ALA A 35 -1.85 -6.39 39.26
N ALA A 36 -0.62 -5.87 39.36
CA ALA A 36 -0.36 -4.46 39.13
C ALA A 36 -0.70 -4.18 37.66
N VAL A 37 -1.91 -3.67 37.41
CA VAL A 37 -2.26 -3.09 36.12
C VAL A 37 -1.45 -1.81 36.01
N GLY A 38 -0.24 -1.95 35.48
CA GLY A 38 0.54 -0.82 34.99
C GLY A 38 -0.28 -0.18 33.90
N VAL A 39 -0.95 0.93 34.22
CA VAL A 39 -1.49 1.83 33.21
C VAL A 39 -0.27 2.37 32.47
N MET A 40 0.05 1.75 31.34
CA MET A 40 0.98 2.33 30.39
C MET A 40 0.29 3.58 29.86
N VAL A 41 0.63 4.72 30.46
CA VAL A 41 0.41 6.02 29.84
C VAL A 41 1.25 5.98 28.58
N ALA A 42 0.60 5.66 27.46
CA ALA A 42 1.18 5.91 26.16
C ALA A 42 1.50 7.40 26.15
N GLY A 43 2.80 7.74 26.19
CA GLY A 43 3.24 9.09 25.89
C GLY A 43 2.69 9.42 24.51
N ALA A 44 2.14 10.63 24.34
CA ALA A 44 1.78 11.09 23.02
C ALA A 44 3.03 10.97 22.13
N VAL A 45 2.97 10.09 21.14
CA VAL A 45 3.92 10.13 20.04
C VAL A 45 3.84 11.53 19.45
N ALA A 46 4.99 12.16 19.24
CA ALA A 46 5.04 13.43 18.54
C ALA A 46 4.43 13.20 17.16
N GLN A 47 3.30 13.86 16.90
CA GLN A 47 2.60 13.74 15.63
C GLN A 47 3.48 14.32 14.53
N ALA A 48 3.58 13.65 13.39
CA ALA A 48 4.20 14.25 12.23
C ALA A 48 3.28 15.37 11.71
N ASP A 49 3.85 16.54 11.41
CA ASP A 49 3.11 17.66 10.88
C ASP A 49 2.85 17.44 9.38
N VAL A 50 1.75 16.75 9.04
CA VAL A 50 1.16 16.93 7.70
C VAL A 50 0.80 18.42 7.59
N PRO A 51 1.29 19.16 6.58
CA PRO A 51 0.96 20.57 6.44
C PRO A 51 -0.56 20.77 6.32
N ALA A 52 -1.07 21.84 6.93
CA ALA A 52 -2.52 22.11 6.97
C ALA A 52 -3.21 22.16 5.59
N GLN A 53 -2.43 22.41 4.54
CA GLN A 53 -2.74 22.08 3.15
C GLN A 53 -1.55 21.31 2.54
N TRP A 54 -1.82 20.18 1.90
CA TRP A 54 -0.80 19.26 1.38
C TRP A 54 -1.19 18.74 -0.01
N ASN A 55 -0.22 18.17 -0.74
CA ASN A 55 -0.46 17.49 -2.01
C ASN A 55 -0.05 16.01 -1.86
N PRO A 56 -0.96 15.04 -2.08
CA PRO A 56 -0.64 13.61 -1.95
C PRO A 56 0.45 13.13 -2.91
N PHE A 57 0.62 13.77 -4.07
CA PHE A 57 1.66 13.43 -5.03
C PHE A 57 3.04 14.04 -4.70
N THR A 58 3.22 14.73 -3.56
CA THR A 58 4.57 14.97 -3.01
C THR A 58 5.30 13.65 -2.76
N ALA A 59 4.58 12.57 -2.42
CA ALA A 59 5.11 11.22 -2.30
C ALA A 59 5.57 10.57 -3.62
N ALA A 60 5.41 11.25 -4.75
CA ALA A 60 5.94 10.81 -6.04
C ALA A 60 7.29 11.47 -6.39
N GLY A 61 7.89 12.29 -5.52
CA GLY A 61 9.24 12.86 -5.72
C GLY A 61 9.43 13.70 -6.99
N GLY A 62 8.35 14.20 -7.60
CA GLY A 62 8.38 14.87 -8.91
C GLY A 62 8.41 13.93 -10.13
N TYR A 63 8.25 12.62 -9.95
CA TYR A 63 8.05 11.65 -11.03
C TYR A 63 6.59 11.63 -11.49
N SER A 64 6.35 11.54 -12.81
CA SER A 64 4.99 11.46 -13.37
C SER A 64 4.39 10.07 -13.21
N VAL A 65 5.24 9.04 -13.15
CA VAL A 65 4.88 7.65 -12.86
C VAL A 65 5.78 7.17 -11.73
N TYR A 66 5.19 6.82 -10.59
CA TYR A 66 5.87 6.16 -9.48
C TYR A 66 5.18 4.83 -9.15
N ALA A 67 5.92 3.74 -9.23
CA ALA A 67 5.55 2.46 -8.62
C ALA A 67 6.49 2.19 -7.44
N ARG A 68 5.94 1.94 -6.25
CA ARG A 68 6.75 1.71 -5.03
C ARG A 68 7.43 0.34 -5.02
N GLU A 69 6.80 -0.65 -5.65
CA GLU A 69 7.32 -1.99 -5.88
C GLU A 69 7.59 -2.17 -7.40
N ASP A 70 7.01 -3.18 -8.06
CA ASP A 70 7.32 -3.52 -9.45
C ASP A 70 6.45 -2.75 -10.46
N ALA A 71 7.01 -2.52 -11.65
CA ALA A 71 6.30 -1.92 -12.78
C ALA A 71 6.49 -2.70 -14.10
N PHE A 72 5.39 -2.91 -14.81
CA PHE A 72 5.37 -3.30 -16.22
C PHE A 72 4.75 -2.20 -17.08
N LEU A 73 5.51 -1.68 -18.04
CA LEU A 73 5.03 -0.65 -18.97
C LEU A 73 4.83 -1.23 -20.38
N GLY A 74 3.58 -1.54 -20.70
CA GLY A 74 3.12 -2.05 -22.00
C GLY A 74 2.54 -1.00 -22.95
N GLY A 75 2.47 0.27 -22.51
CA GLY A 75 2.00 1.42 -23.29
C GLY A 75 2.92 1.81 -24.45
N SER A 76 2.59 2.88 -25.18
CA SER A 76 3.44 3.40 -26.28
C SER A 76 4.68 4.14 -25.76
N GLU A 77 4.51 5.04 -24.79
CA GLU A 77 5.56 5.84 -24.14
C GLU A 77 5.16 6.40 -22.77
N THR A 78 6.12 7.01 -22.08
CA THR A 78 5.86 8.01 -21.03
C THR A 78 6.46 9.35 -21.42
N GLU A 79 5.63 10.38 -21.49
CA GLU A 79 6.06 11.77 -21.33
C GLU A 79 6.11 12.06 -19.83
N GLY A 80 7.27 12.43 -19.31
CA GLY A 80 7.49 12.53 -17.86
C GLY A 80 8.64 11.68 -17.34
N ALA A 81 8.84 11.71 -16.03
CA ALA A 81 9.87 10.93 -15.35
C ALA A 81 9.26 9.70 -14.67
N ILE A 82 9.99 8.58 -14.71
CA ILE A 82 9.56 7.29 -14.17
C ILE A 82 10.42 6.95 -12.94
N ALA A 83 9.78 6.58 -11.84
CA ALA A 83 10.41 5.97 -10.67
C ALA A 83 9.81 4.57 -10.40
N VAL A 84 10.66 3.60 -10.08
CA VAL A 84 10.25 2.24 -9.69
C VAL A 84 11.11 1.73 -8.53
N GLY A 85 10.51 1.55 -7.35
CA GLY A 85 11.19 1.08 -6.14
C GLY A 85 11.65 -0.37 -6.22
N GLY A 86 11.00 -1.20 -7.04
CA GLY A 86 11.38 -2.57 -7.37
C GLY A 86 11.97 -2.71 -8.78
N THR A 87 11.37 -3.62 -9.56
CA THR A 87 11.80 -3.98 -10.91
C THR A 87 10.96 -3.27 -11.96
N LEU A 88 11.58 -2.45 -12.79
CA LEU A 88 10.96 -1.96 -14.02
C LEU A 88 11.12 -3.00 -15.14
N SER A 89 10.06 -3.22 -15.90
CA SER A 89 10.07 -3.98 -17.15
C SER A 89 9.16 -3.33 -18.19
N VAL A 90 9.43 -3.55 -19.48
CA VAL A 90 8.62 -3.00 -20.57
C VAL A 90 8.36 -4.07 -21.64
N ARG A 91 7.39 -3.83 -22.52
CA ARG A 91 6.99 -4.74 -23.61
C ARG A 91 8.16 -5.23 -24.49
N GLY A 92 8.28 -6.56 -24.68
CA GLY A 92 9.37 -7.18 -25.45
C GLY A 92 9.25 -7.22 -26.98
N THR A 93 8.05 -7.12 -27.58
CA THR A 93 7.85 -7.36 -29.02
C THR A 93 8.36 -6.22 -29.91
N SER A 94 9.66 -6.25 -30.24
CA SER A 94 10.36 -5.18 -31.02
C SER A 94 10.11 -3.78 -30.46
N GLY A 95 9.79 -3.74 -29.17
CA GLY A 95 9.00 -2.69 -28.54
C GLY A 95 9.88 -1.60 -28.00
N TYR A 96 10.05 -0.55 -28.79
CA TYR A 96 10.54 0.72 -28.31
C TYR A 96 9.61 1.26 -27.21
N TYR A 97 10.18 1.66 -26.06
CA TYR A 97 9.49 2.42 -25.02
C TYR A 97 10.25 3.73 -24.74
N PRO A 98 9.84 4.86 -25.32
CA PRO A 98 10.45 6.15 -25.03
C PRO A 98 10.07 6.64 -23.62
N ALA A 99 11.04 7.24 -22.93
CA ALA A 99 10.83 8.13 -21.80
C ALA A 99 11.36 9.52 -22.18
N VAL A 100 10.46 10.48 -22.34
CA VAL A 100 10.70 11.79 -23.00
C VAL A 100 10.20 12.96 -22.14
N GLN A 101 10.64 14.20 -22.42
CA GLN A 101 10.08 15.38 -21.74
C GLN A 101 8.61 15.56 -22.13
N PHE A 102 8.34 15.74 -23.42
CA PHE A 102 6.98 15.86 -23.95
C PHE A 102 6.96 15.63 -25.47
N VAL A 103 5.77 15.26 -25.97
CA VAL A 103 5.42 15.14 -27.40
C VAL A 103 4.03 15.73 -27.65
N ALA A 104 3.03 15.32 -26.88
CA ALA A 104 1.64 15.74 -26.97
C ALA A 104 1.01 16.17 -25.63
N GLY A 105 1.58 15.74 -24.51
CA GLY A 105 1.21 16.13 -23.16
C GLY A 105 1.83 17.45 -22.68
N ALA A 106 1.91 17.62 -21.37
CA ALA A 106 2.45 18.83 -20.74
C ALA A 106 3.95 18.70 -20.43
N GLY A 107 4.77 19.58 -21.01
CA GLY A 107 6.21 19.68 -20.73
C GLY A 107 6.59 20.63 -19.59
N ASP A 108 5.61 21.19 -18.85
CA ASP A 108 5.79 22.26 -17.86
C ASP A 108 6.10 21.73 -16.44
N TYR A 109 7.12 20.87 -16.36
CA TYR A 109 7.64 20.32 -15.11
C TYR A 109 9.18 20.29 -15.12
N VAL A 110 9.76 20.19 -13.93
CA VAL A 110 11.21 20.06 -13.72
C VAL A 110 11.51 18.59 -13.45
N LEU A 111 12.61 18.07 -14.01
CA LEU A 111 13.06 16.71 -13.72
C LEU A 111 13.52 16.59 -12.26
N PRO A 112 13.18 15.49 -11.56
CA PRO A 112 13.79 15.13 -10.29
C PRO A 112 15.32 15.01 -10.41
N THR A 113 16.04 15.27 -9.33
CA THR A 113 17.50 15.10 -9.28
C THR A 113 17.90 14.01 -8.30
N VAL A 114 18.73 13.06 -8.75
CA VAL A 114 19.28 11.98 -7.94
C VAL A 114 20.80 12.12 -7.97
N ASP A 115 21.40 12.19 -6.78
CA ASP A 115 22.83 12.48 -6.58
C ASP A 115 23.35 13.76 -7.28
N GLY A 116 22.44 14.68 -7.63
CA GLY A 116 22.71 15.93 -8.34
C GLY A 116 22.35 15.92 -9.83
N ASP A 117 22.05 14.74 -10.41
CA ASP A 117 21.80 14.60 -11.85
C ASP A 117 20.29 14.60 -12.18
N PRO A 118 19.86 15.38 -13.20
CA PRO A 118 18.49 15.31 -13.72
C PRO A 118 18.16 13.90 -14.19
N THR A 119 17.15 13.28 -13.58
CA THR A 119 16.89 11.84 -13.71
C THR A 119 15.54 11.58 -14.38
N ARG A 120 15.57 10.98 -15.57
CA ARG A 120 14.37 10.60 -16.34
C ARG A 120 13.78 9.29 -15.86
N VAL A 121 14.65 8.34 -15.53
CA VAL A 121 14.28 6.99 -15.06
C VAL A 121 15.12 6.68 -13.84
N LEU A 122 14.48 6.50 -12.70
CA LEU A 122 15.07 5.95 -11.49
C LEU A 122 14.45 4.56 -11.24
N VAL A 123 15.28 3.53 -11.10
CA VAL A 123 14.81 2.17 -10.82
C VAL A 123 15.71 1.51 -9.79
N SER A 124 15.19 0.65 -8.91
CA SER A 124 16.07 -0.23 -8.15
C SER A 124 16.68 -1.30 -9.06
N GLN A 125 15.87 -1.93 -9.92
CA GLN A 125 16.33 -2.92 -10.92
C GLN A 125 15.60 -2.78 -12.26
N TYR A 126 16.24 -3.22 -13.34
CA TYR A 126 15.61 -3.39 -14.65
C TYR A 126 15.48 -4.88 -15.01
N GLY A 127 14.43 -5.24 -15.76
CA GLY A 127 14.09 -6.61 -16.10
C GLY A 127 13.26 -6.75 -17.38
N GLY A 128 12.73 -7.96 -17.61
CA GLY A 128 11.94 -8.28 -18.80
C GLY A 128 12.79 -8.57 -20.05
N ASP A 129 12.23 -8.27 -21.21
CA ASP A 129 12.76 -8.54 -22.57
C ASP A 129 12.63 -7.34 -23.54
N GLY A 130 12.24 -6.16 -23.05
CA GLY A 130 12.00 -4.94 -23.84
C GLY A 130 13.17 -3.94 -23.89
N ARG A 131 12.95 -2.80 -24.56
CA ARG A 131 13.92 -1.69 -24.69
C ARG A 131 13.33 -0.38 -24.21
N ILE A 132 14.00 0.29 -23.28
CA ILE A 132 13.72 1.69 -22.94
C ILE A 132 14.71 2.59 -23.69
N GLU A 133 14.28 3.77 -24.12
CA GLU A 133 15.18 4.86 -24.54
C GLU A 133 14.80 6.16 -23.84
N ILE A 134 15.78 6.73 -23.13
CA ILE A 134 15.72 8.04 -22.50
C ILE A 134 16.19 9.06 -23.53
N THR A 135 15.29 9.90 -24.02
CA THR A 135 15.55 10.73 -25.20
C THR A 135 14.67 11.97 -25.24
N ASN A 136 15.12 12.98 -25.98
CA ASN A 136 14.29 14.09 -26.46
C ASN A 136 14.48 14.27 -27.98
N ALA A 137 14.81 13.19 -28.69
CA ALA A 137 15.05 13.21 -30.14
C ALA A 137 13.81 13.75 -30.88
N GLY A 138 13.98 14.89 -31.57
CA GLY A 138 12.91 15.63 -32.25
C GLY A 138 12.61 16.99 -31.62
N GLN A 139 13.05 17.25 -30.38
CA GLN A 139 13.11 18.58 -29.79
C GLN A 139 14.36 19.33 -30.32
N ASP A 140 14.24 20.63 -30.58
CA ASP A 140 15.36 21.48 -31.05
C ASP A 140 15.33 22.86 -30.34
N PRO A 141 16.36 23.21 -29.54
CA PRO A 141 17.53 22.39 -29.18
C PRO A 141 17.18 21.29 -28.18
N VAL A 142 17.90 20.16 -28.25
CA VAL A 142 17.89 19.15 -27.18
C VAL A 142 18.68 19.68 -25.98
N ASP A 143 18.01 19.91 -24.85
CA ASP A 143 18.64 20.25 -23.58
C ASP A 143 18.82 18.97 -22.73
N PRO A 144 20.05 18.59 -22.34
CA PRO A 144 20.29 17.47 -21.44
C PRO A 144 19.55 17.60 -20.10
N ALA A 145 19.39 18.83 -19.57
CA ALA A 145 18.70 19.08 -18.30
C ALA A 145 17.18 18.82 -18.37
N THR A 146 16.60 18.84 -19.57
CA THR A 146 15.21 18.39 -19.81
C THR A 146 15.15 16.99 -20.41
N THR A 147 16.27 16.37 -20.77
CA THR A 147 16.26 14.97 -21.24
C THR A 147 16.37 14.03 -20.04
N GLY A 148 17.33 14.29 -19.16
CA GLY A 148 17.63 13.47 -17.99
C GLY A 148 18.38 12.19 -18.33
N ILE A 149 18.89 11.51 -17.30
CA ILE A 149 19.62 10.24 -17.41
C ILE A 149 18.90 9.09 -16.69
N LEU A 150 19.47 7.89 -16.80
CA LEU A 150 19.12 6.72 -16.00
C LEU A 150 19.84 6.78 -14.66
N LYS A 151 19.16 6.39 -13.59
CA LYS A 151 19.76 6.02 -12.30
C LYS A 151 19.28 4.64 -11.85
N VAL A 152 20.19 3.80 -11.36
CA VAL A 152 19.90 2.43 -10.92
C VAL A 152 20.36 2.23 -9.47
N ALA A 153 19.45 1.83 -8.58
CA ALA A 153 19.75 1.78 -7.15
C ALA A 153 20.38 0.47 -6.66
N THR A 154 20.12 -0.66 -7.30
CA THR A 154 20.77 -1.94 -6.95
C THR A 154 21.74 -2.38 -8.06
N PRO A 155 23.06 -2.11 -7.93
CA PRO A 155 24.08 -2.66 -8.82
C PRO A 155 24.07 -4.19 -8.86
N SER A 156 24.38 -4.78 -10.01
CA SER A 156 24.38 -6.24 -10.19
C SER A 156 25.31 -6.70 -11.32
N ASP A 157 26.09 -7.74 -11.06
CA ASP A 157 26.98 -8.41 -12.03
C ASP A 157 26.21 -9.00 -13.24
N ALA A 158 24.88 -9.08 -13.17
CA ALA A 158 24.04 -9.47 -14.31
C ALA A 158 23.94 -8.39 -15.39
N TRP A 159 24.37 -7.16 -15.09
CA TRP A 159 24.29 -5.99 -15.96
C TRP A 159 25.65 -5.32 -16.15
N THR A 160 25.81 -4.61 -17.25
CA THR A 160 27.02 -3.86 -17.60
C THR A 160 26.66 -2.70 -18.52
N PHE A 161 27.66 -1.91 -18.90
CA PHE A 161 27.49 -0.74 -19.77
C PHE A 161 28.34 -0.86 -21.03
N ALA A 162 27.81 -0.38 -22.15
CA ALA A 162 28.48 -0.40 -23.45
C ALA A 162 28.27 0.91 -24.21
N GLU A 163 29.20 1.21 -25.13
CA GLU A 163 29.05 2.27 -26.11
C GLU A 163 28.09 1.82 -27.22
N ARG A 164 27.13 2.68 -27.56
CA ARG A 164 26.45 2.59 -28.84
C ARG A 164 26.06 3.96 -29.36
N GLY A 165 26.53 4.32 -30.54
CA GLY A 165 26.17 5.60 -31.18
C GLY A 165 26.72 6.83 -30.45
N GLY A 166 27.77 6.66 -29.64
CA GLY A 166 28.39 7.71 -28.81
C GLY A 166 27.77 7.91 -27.43
N PHE A 167 26.68 7.23 -27.10
CA PHE A 167 26.03 7.30 -25.78
C PHE A 167 26.19 6.00 -24.98
N THR A 168 25.89 6.08 -23.68
CA THR A 168 25.94 4.97 -22.73
C THR A 168 24.67 4.14 -22.79
N ARG A 169 24.82 2.82 -23.02
CA ARG A 169 23.74 1.82 -22.99
C ARG A 169 23.92 0.89 -21.81
N HIS A 170 22.87 0.66 -21.03
CA HIS A 170 22.82 -0.37 -19.99
C HIS A 170 22.29 -1.69 -20.58
N ILE A 171 23.07 -2.76 -20.49
CA ILE A 171 22.80 -4.07 -21.12
C ILE A 171 23.05 -5.24 -20.15
N ARG A 172 22.49 -6.41 -20.45
CA ARG A 172 22.88 -7.64 -19.73
C ARG A 172 24.34 -8.00 -19.97
N ALA A 173 25.02 -8.42 -18.91
CA ALA A 173 26.42 -8.84 -18.98
C ALA A 173 26.58 -10.05 -19.94
N GLY A 174 27.39 -9.87 -20.98
CA GLY A 174 27.67 -10.91 -21.98
C GLY A 174 26.60 -11.09 -23.08
N ALA A 175 25.59 -10.22 -23.16
CA ALA A 175 24.68 -10.15 -24.31
C ALA A 175 25.34 -9.43 -25.51
N ASP A 176 24.75 -9.53 -26.70
CA ASP A 176 25.06 -8.58 -27.79
C ASP A 176 24.61 -7.18 -27.37
N VAL A 177 25.30 -6.14 -27.84
CA VAL A 177 24.98 -4.75 -27.49
C VAL A 177 23.60 -4.33 -27.99
N ASP A 178 23.05 -4.98 -29.03
CA ASP A 178 21.70 -4.74 -29.56
C ASP A 178 20.63 -5.73 -29.03
N ASP A 179 21.01 -6.74 -28.25
CA ASP A 179 20.05 -7.71 -27.70
C ASP A 179 19.32 -7.13 -26.48
N ALA A 180 17.99 -7.12 -26.54
CA ALA A 180 17.14 -6.76 -25.42
C ALA A 180 17.17 -7.85 -24.31
N PRO A 181 16.97 -7.49 -23.02
CA PRO A 181 16.62 -6.17 -22.53
C PRO A 181 17.79 -5.19 -22.41
N LEU A 182 17.53 -3.93 -22.72
CA LEU A 182 18.50 -2.83 -22.64
C LEU A 182 17.83 -1.48 -22.35
N ILE A 183 18.60 -0.52 -21.82
CA ILE A 183 18.21 0.88 -21.68
C ILE A 183 19.21 1.76 -22.43
N ASP A 184 18.70 2.58 -23.34
CA ASP A 184 19.45 3.63 -24.02
C ASP A 184 19.37 4.95 -23.26
N VAL A 185 20.52 5.57 -22.99
CA VAL A 185 20.63 6.82 -22.22
C VAL A 185 21.21 7.91 -23.11
N ASN A 186 20.44 8.41 -24.08
CA ASN A 186 20.95 9.29 -25.14
C ASN A 186 21.58 10.60 -24.62
N ALA A 187 21.17 11.06 -23.44
CA ALA A 187 21.72 12.25 -22.79
C ALA A 187 23.08 12.04 -22.11
N LEU A 188 23.53 10.79 -21.96
CA LEU A 188 24.78 10.44 -21.30
C LEU A 188 25.81 9.95 -22.35
N PRO A 189 26.80 10.78 -22.72
CA PRO A 189 27.87 10.37 -23.62
C PRO A 189 28.68 9.20 -23.04
N TRP A 190 29.20 8.31 -23.88
CA TRP A 190 30.01 7.18 -23.40
C TRP A 190 31.32 7.66 -22.74
N PRO A 191 31.57 7.37 -21.45
CA PRO A 191 32.77 7.86 -20.74
C PRO A 191 34.04 7.05 -21.02
N GLY A 192 33.99 6.06 -21.91
CA GLY A 192 35.14 5.26 -22.36
C GLY A 192 35.24 3.88 -21.72
N THR A 193 34.70 3.67 -20.52
CA THR A 193 34.70 2.38 -19.80
C THR A 193 33.37 2.11 -19.11
N ALA A 194 33.06 0.83 -18.90
CA ALA A 194 31.86 0.43 -18.17
C ALA A 194 31.90 0.86 -16.69
N ASP A 195 33.09 0.87 -16.06
CA ASP A 195 33.27 1.32 -14.67
C ASP A 195 32.94 2.82 -14.53
N ALA A 196 33.39 3.67 -15.46
CA ALA A 196 33.07 5.10 -15.43
C ALA A 196 31.58 5.37 -15.71
N ALA A 197 30.93 4.57 -16.55
CA ALA A 197 29.48 4.63 -16.74
C ALA A 197 28.70 4.15 -15.51
N ALA A 198 29.26 3.20 -14.75
CA ALA A 198 28.72 2.73 -13.49
C ALA A 198 28.78 3.82 -12.40
N ASP A 199 29.87 4.57 -12.32
CA ASP A 199 30.03 5.73 -11.41
C ASP A 199 29.01 6.86 -11.71
N GLU A 200 28.52 6.97 -12.95
CA GLU A 200 27.51 7.96 -13.37
C GLU A 200 26.06 7.47 -13.16
N ILE A 201 25.78 6.17 -13.36
CA ILE A 201 24.42 5.62 -13.35
C ILE A 201 24.00 5.00 -12.01
N TYR A 202 24.91 4.37 -11.26
CA TYR A 202 24.53 3.79 -9.97
C TYR A 202 24.39 4.87 -8.90
N THR A 203 23.36 4.75 -8.04
CA THR A 203 23.08 5.73 -6.99
C THR A 203 23.91 5.51 -5.73
N ALA A 204 24.03 6.55 -4.90
CA ALA A 204 24.71 6.48 -3.61
C ALA A 204 23.93 5.69 -2.54
N VAL A 205 22.59 5.63 -2.65
CA VAL A 205 21.67 4.92 -1.73
C VAL A 205 21.01 3.76 -2.48
N PRO A 206 20.89 2.54 -1.90
CA PRO A 206 20.57 1.33 -2.65
C PRO A 206 19.08 1.12 -3.00
N ASP A 207 18.19 1.99 -2.50
CA ASP A 207 16.75 1.94 -2.74
C ASP A 207 16.30 3.19 -3.50
N ALA A 208 15.53 3.02 -4.58
CA ALA A 208 14.95 4.14 -5.31
C ALA A 208 13.88 4.87 -4.49
N ALA A 209 13.15 4.19 -3.60
CA ALA A 209 12.14 4.82 -2.75
C ALA A 209 12.77 5.86 -1.79
N ASP A 210 13.99 5.60 -1.28
CA ASP A 210 14.72 6.54 -0.41
C ASP A 210 15.00 7.90 -1.09
N TYR A 211 15.04 7.97 -2.42
CA TYR A 211 15.13 9.23 -3.18
C TYR A 211 13.76 9.85 -3.48
N VAL A 212 12.77 9.03 -3.83
CA VAL A 212 11.44 9.50 -4.27
C VAL A 212 10.61 10.02 -3.09
N GLU A 213 10.66 9.30 -1.97
CA GLU A 213 9.91 9.60 -0.74
C GLU A 213 10.71 10.57 0.19
N ALA A 214 11.90 11.03 -0.22
CA ALA A 214 12.83 11.83 0.61
C ALA A 214 12.24 13.14 1.19
N ASP A 215 11.37 13.81 0.42
CA ASP A 215 10.71 15.06 0.83
C ASP A 215 9.40 14.83 1.62
N MET A 216 9.01 13.57 1.88
CA MET A 216 7.81 13.26 2.67
C MET A 216 8.04 13.57 4.16
N THR A 217 7.26 14.52 4.69
CA THR A 217 7.22 14.82 6.14
C THR A 217 6.14 14.03 6.88
N TRP A 218 5.57 13.00 6.22
CA TRP A 218 4.37 12.28 6.62
C TRP A 218 4.37 10.85 6.05
N THR A 219 3.60 9.96 6.66
CA THR A 219 3.45 8.56 6.22
C THR A 219 2.19 8.35 5.36
N TYR A 220 2.14 7.25 4.61
CA TYR A 220 0.93 6.90 3.84
C TYR A 220 -0.30 6.65 4.72
N ASP A 221 -0.13 6.15 5.96
CA ASP A 221 -1.22 6.04 6.94
C ASP A 221 -1.77 7.42 7.37
N GLU A 222 -0.89 8.41 7.53
CA GLU A 222 -1.28 9.80 7.86
C GLU A 222 -1.96 10.48 6.66
N ALA A 223 -1.42 10.28 5.45
CA ALA A 223 -2.03 10.72 4.19
C ALA A 223 -3.45 10.14 4.01
N ALA A 224 -3.62 8.84 4.26
CA ALA A 224 -4.91 8.16 4.24
C ALA A 224 -5.89 8.76 5.26
N SER A 225 -5.41 9.02 6.49
CA SER A 225 -6.21 9.68 7.53
C SER A 225 -6.60 11.11 7.14
N CYS A 226 -5.74 11.84 6.43
CA CYS A 226 -6.06 13.17 5.89
C CYS A 226 -7.15 13.08 4.82
N LEU A 227 -6.99 12.21 3.82
CA LEU A 227 -7.96 12.01 2.73
C LEU A 227 -9.35 11.65 3.28
N ALA A 228 -9.43 10.63 4.13
CA ALA A 228 -10.68 10.23 4.78
C ALA A 228 -11.34 11.36 5.60
N THR A 229 -10.55 12.31 6.12
CA THR A 229 -11.08 13.49 6.84
C THR A 229 -11.66 14.52 5.87
N VAL A 230 -11.07 14.73 4.69
CA VAL A 230 -11.60 15.61 3.63
C VAL A 230 -12.87 15.03 3.00
N GLU A 231 -12.92 13.71 2.88
CA GLU A 231 -13.96 12.97 2.15
C GLU A 231 -15.22 12.68 2.98
N ASP A 232 -15.14 12.80 4.31
CA ASP A 232 -16.32 12.74 5.18
C ASP A 232 -17.10 14.08 5.16
N PRO A 233 -18.35 14.11 4.65
CA PRO A 233 -19.16 15.33 4.58
C PRO A 233 -19.55 15.91 5.94
N VAL A 234 -19.31 15.21 7.05
CA VAL A 234 -19.50 15.73 8.42
C VAL A 234 -18.45 16.81 8.77
N ASN A 235 -17.28 16.81 8.12
CA ASN A 235 -16.16 17.69 8.48
C ASN A 235 -16.18 19.08 7.81
N ASP A 236 -17.04 19.32 6.82
CA ASP A 236 -17.20 20.61 6.10
C ASP A 236 -15.89 21.14 5.47
N LEU A 237 -15.00 20.22 5.06
CA LEU A 237 -13.70 20.54 4.44
C LEU A 237 -13.75 20.56 2.90
N ALA A 238 -14.71 19.86 2.32
CA ALA A 238 -14.93 19.73 0.89
C ALA A 238 -16.39 20.01 0.55
N ASN A 239 -16.61 20.39 -0.71
CA ASN A 239 -17.92 20.41 -1.32
C ASN A 239 -18.25 19.03 -1.92
N PHE A 240 -19.53 18.65 -1.90
CA PHE A 240 -20.00 17.35 -2.38
C PHE A 240 -21.01 17.56 -3.54
N PRO A 241 -20.54 17.55 -4.81
CA PRO A 241 -21.39 17.78 -5.96
C PRO A 241 -22.55 16.79 -6.07
N THR A 242 -23.71 17.27 -6.53
CA THR A 242 -24.92 16.45 -6.62
C THR A 242 -25.23 16.04 -8.05
N VAL A 243 -25.69 14.80 -8.24
CA VAL A 243 -26.24 14.34 -9.53
C VAL A 243 -27.61 14.99 -9.74
N VAL A 244 -27.74 15.82 -10.79
CA VAL A 244 -29.00 16.49 -11.16
C VAL A 244 -29.68 15.88 -12.38
N GLU A 245 -28.94 15.09 -13.17
CA GLU A 245 -29.47 14.28 -14.26
C GLU A 245 -28.73 12.93 -14.31
N ASP A 246 -29.47 11.84 -14.43
CA ASP A 246 -28.97 10.49 -14.71
C ASP A 246 -29.82 9.89 -15.83
N THR A 247 -29.20 9.55 -16.95
CA THR A 247 -29.83 9.08 -18.19
C THR A 247 -28.98 8.00 -18.85
N SER A 248 -29.53 7.22 -19.77
CA SER A 248 -28.73 6.24 -20.53
C SER A 248 -27.67 6.94 -21.40
N GLY A 249 -26.42 6.97 -20.94
CA GLY A 249 -25.25 7.56 -21.56
C GLY A 249 -24.65 8.78 -20.84
N ARG A 250 -25.34 9.39 -19.86
CA ARG A 250 -24.87 10.63 -19.19
C ARG A 250 -25.33 10.75 -17.73
N VAL A 251 -24.39 11.17 -16.88
CA VAL A 251 -24.63 11.76 -15.56
C VAL A 251 -24.22 13.24 -15.60
N VAL A 252 -25.03 14.13 -15.00
CA VAL A 252 -24.70 15.55 -14.84
C VAL A 252 -24.51 15.88 -13.36
N LEU A 253 -23.33 16.38 -13.02
CA LEU A 253 -22.99 16.91 -11.69
C LEU A 253 -23.27 18.41 -11.63
N ALA A 254 -23.84 18.88 -10.53
CA ALA A 254 -24.08 20.30 -10.26
C ALA A 254 -23.52 20.73 -8.91
N GLY A 255 -23.30 22.04 -8.77
CA GLY A 255 -22.76 22.64 -7.54
C GLY A 255 -21.29 22.34 -7.34
N ILE A 256 -20.46 22.39 -8.40
CA ILE A 256 -19.00 22.36 -8.27
C ILE A 256 -18.56 23.65 -7.57
N SER A 257 -17.81 23.53 -6.47
CA SER A 257 -17.23 24.66 -5.76
C SER A 257 -16.02 25.22 -6.50
N ALA A 258 -15.89 26.55 -6.49
CA ALA A 258 -14.72 27.27 -6.97
C ALA A 258 -13.64 27.47 -5.89
N ASP A 259 -14.01 27.34 -4.61
CA ASP A 259 -13.20 27.76 -3.45
C ASP A 259 -12.86 26.61 -2.48
N HIS A 260 -13.36 25.39 -2.75
CA HIS A 260 -13.13 24.19 -1.95
C HIS A 260 -12.86 22.98 -2.84
N PRO A 261 -12.12 21.95 -2.36
CA PRO A 261 -12.07 20.64 -3.00
C PRO A 261 -13.48 20.09 -3.22
N ASN A 262 -13.66 19.37 -4.31
CA ASN A 262 -14.91 18.73 -4.70
C ASN A 262 -14.74 17.22 -4.56
N VAL A 263 -15.54 16.57 -3.73
CA VAL A 263 -15.46 15.12 -3.48
C VAL A 263 -16.68 14.44 -4.06
N ILE A 264 -16.46 13.42 -4.89
CA ILE A 264 -17.49 12.46 -5.30
C ILE A 264 -17.01 11.03 -5.02
N VAL A 265 -17.94 10.12 -4.76
CA VAL A 265 -17.65 8.70 -4.57
C VAL A 265 -17.91 7.97 -5.90
N TYR A 266 -16.96 7.15 -6.33
CA TYR A 266 -17.13 6.29 -7.50
C TYR A 266 -18.12 5.17 -7.22
N ASP A 267 -19.04 4.95 -8.15
CA ASP A 267 -19.84 3.74 -8.22
C ASP A 267 -19.96 3.21 -9.67
N ALA A 268 -20.52 2.02 -9.81
CA ALA A 268 -20.69 1.38 -11.12
C ALA A 268 -21.71 2.07 -12.04
N ALA A 269 -22.55 2.97 -11.52
CA ALA A 269 -23.45 3.80 -12.33
C ALA A 269 -22.67 4.99 -12.91
N LEU A 270 -21.89 5.70 -12.10
CA LEU A 270 -20.97 6.76 -12.54
C LEU A 270 -20.02 6.25 -13.63
N GLY A 271 -19.43 5.06 -13.43
CA GLY A 271 -18.54 4.42 -14.40
C GLY A 271 -19.22 3.82 -15.65
N ALA A 272 -20.55 3.82 -15.73
CA ALA A 272 -21.30 3.36 -16.91
C ALA A 272 -21.70 4.49 -17.86
N GLN A 273 -21.37 5.74 -17.52
CA GLN A 273 -21.94 6.95 -18.08
C GLN A 273 -20.84 7.94 -18.48
N GLN A 274 -21.13 8.91 -19.36
CA GLN A 274 -20.27 10.09 -19.48
C GLN A 274 -20.62 11.09 -18.37
N VAL A 275 -19.63 11.62 -17.66
CA VAL A 275 -19.86 12.72 -16.71
C VAL A 275 -19.82 14.06 -17.43
N GLN A 276 -20.79 14.92 -17.13
CA GLN A 276 -20.85 16.32 -17.55
C GLN A 276 -21.16 17.21 -16.33
N PHE A 277 -20.98 18.52 -16.49
CA PHE A 277 -21.20 19.50 -15.44
C PHE A 277 -22.32 20.47 -15.83
N ALA A 278 -23.26 20.72 -14.91
CA ALA A 278 -24.51 21.44 -15.17
C ALA A 278 -24.29 22.88 -15.66
N ASP A 279 -23.28 23.55 -15.11
CA ASP A 279 -22.92 24.93 -15.40
C ASP A 279 -21.85 25.05 -16.51
N GLY A 280 -21.57 23.95 -17.21
CA GLY A 280 -20.43 23.80 -18.12
C GLY A 280 -19.16 23.31 -17.41
N GLU A 281 -18.10 23.04 -18.17
CA GLU A 281 -16.83 22.54 -17.64
C GLU A 281 -16.26 23.48 -16.55
N PRO A 282 -16.05 23.00 -15.32
CA PRO A 282 -15.57 23.83 -14.22
C PRO A 282 -14.10 24.17 -14.42
N LEU A 283 -13.72 25.40 -14.08
CA LEU A 283 -12.32 25.77 -13.95
C LEU A 283 -11.78 25.22 -12.62
N LEU A 284 -11.42 23.94 -12.63
CA LEU A 284 -10.68 23.31 -11.54
C LEU A 284 -9.28 23.94 -11.41
N GLY A 285 -8.81 24.05 -10.17
CA GLY A 285 -7.55 24.69 -9.80
C GLY A 285 -7.04 24.21 -8.44
N PRO A 286 -5.95 24.79 -7.91
CA PRO A 286 -5.26 24.25 -6.74
C PRO A 286 -6.13 24.13 -5.48
N ALA A 287 -7.02 25.10 -5.23
CA ALA A 287 -7.90 25.12 -4.06
C ALA A 287 -9.22 24.36 -4.27
N ASN A 288 -9.53 23.97 -5.52
CA ASN A 288 -10.79 23.32 -5.90
C ASN A 288 -10.60 22.12 -6.85
N PRO A 289 -9.71 21.16 -6.55
CA PRO A 289 -9.61 19.93 -7.33
C PRO A 289 -10.90 19.09 -7.23
N LEU A 290 -11.07 18.14 -8.14
CA LEU A 290 -12.09 17.09 -8.07
C LEU A 290 -11.43 15.79 -7.62
N VAL A 291 -11.74 15.33 -6.41
CA VAL A 291 -11.34 14.04 -5.86
C VAL A 291 -12.46 13.03 -6.09
N VAL A 292 -12.09 11.86 -6.63
CA VAL A 292 -12.98 10.75 -6.93
C VAL A 292 -12.55 9.56 -6.09
N VAL A 293 -13.27 9.35 -4.99
CA VAL A 293 -12.98 8.32 -3.99
C VAL A 293 -13.41 6.96 -4.53
N VAL A 294 -12.50 6.00 -4.62
CA VAL A 294 -12.78 4.64 -5.10
C VAL A 294 -13.00 3.70 -3.90
N PRO A 295 -14.24 3.24 -3.67
CA PRO A 295 -14.55 2.49 -2.44
C PRO A 295 -13.80 1.16 -2.31
N ALA A 296 -13.53 0.77 -1.06
CA ALA A 296 -12.96 -0.52 -0.73
C ALA A 296 -13.69 -1.70 -1.40
N GLY A 297 -12.91 -2.64 -1.96
CA GLY A 297 -13.44 -3.79 -2.70
C GLY A 297 -13.79 -3.52 -4.17
N THR A 298 -13.60 -2.29 -4.68
CA THR A 298 -13.67 -2.00 -6.11
C THR A 298 -12.52 -2.68 -6.86
N THR A 299 -12.84 -3.50 -7.86
CA THR A 299 -11.85 -4.20 -8.70
C THR A 299 -11.78 -3.69 -10.13
N VAL A 300 -12.74 -2.86 -10.57
CA VAL A 300 -12.75 -2.22 -11.89
C VAL A 300 -13.27 -0.78 -11.76
N VAL A 301 -12.46 0.18 -12.19
CA VAL A 301 -12.82 1.59 -12.34
C VAL A 301 -12.94 1.91 -13.83
N ASN A 302 -14.12 2.38 -14.23
CA ASN A 302 -14.37 2.91 -15.56
C ASN A 302 -14.36 4.45 -15.49
N ALA A 303 -13.28 5.08 -15.93
CA ALA A 303 -13.09 6.53 -15.89
C ALA A 303 -14.03 7.26 -16.88
N PRO A 304 -14.95 8.14 -16.43
CA PRO A 304 -16.01 8.70 -17.27
C PRO A 304 -15.75 10.14 -17.75
N PHE A 305 -14.66 10.79 -17.30
CA PHE A 305 -14.38 12.19 -17.59
C PHE A 305 -13.79 12.40 -18.99
N GLY A 306 -14.20 13.51 -19.62
CA GLY A 306 -13.60 14.00 -20.87
C GLY A 306 -12.40 14.92 -20.63
N GLY A 307 -11.62 15.17 -21.68
CA GLY A 307 -10.43 16.04 -21.62
C GLY A 307 -10.76 17.52 -21.72
N SER A 308 -11.33 18.12 -20.66
CA SER A 308 -11.31 19.58 -20.50
C SER A 308 -9.91 20.05 -20.07
N ALA A 309 -9.52 21.27 -20.46
CA ALA A 309 -8.11 21.67 -20.48
C ALA A 309 -7.41 21.72 -19.09
N SER A 310 -8.16 21.90 -18.01
CA SER A 310 -7.63 21.90 -16.64
C SER A 310 -7.76 20.55 -15.93
N ALA A 311 -8.70 19.69 -16.35
CA ALA A 311 -9.03 18.44 -15.65
C ALA A 311 -7.81 17.50 -15.44
N PRO A 312 -6.89 17.30 -16.40
CA PRO A 312 -5.70 16.47 -16.19
C PRO A 312 -4.87 16.81 -14.93
N HIS A 313 -4.75 18.08 -14.57
CA HIS A 313 -3.96 18.54 -13.41
C HIS A 313 -4.73 18.54 -12.08
N TYR A 314 -6.07 18.48 -12.13
CA TYR A 314 -6.91 18.77 -10.95
C TYR A 314 -8.03 17.75 -10.71
N VAL A 315 -8.15 16.72 -11.53
CA VAL A 315 -8.87 15.48 -11.17
C VAL A 315 -7.88 14.54 -10.50
N MET A 316 -8.25 14.01 -9.33
CA MET A 316 -7.54 12.94 -8.63
C MET A 316 -8.51 11.77 -8.41
N TRP A 317 -8.03 10.57 -8.68
CA TRP A 317 -8.66 9.31 -8.33
C TRP A 317 -7.97 8.78 -7.08
N ASP A 318 -8.70 8.73 -5.96
CA ASP A 318 -8.19 8.15 -4.74
C ASP A 318 -8.53 6.66 -4.66
N PHE A 319 -7.50 5.83 -4.52
CA PHE A 319 -7.57 4.38 -4.33
C PHE A 319 -7.08 3.95 -2.94
N THR A 320 -6.96 4.88 -1.97
CA THR A 320 -6.45 4.60 -0.63
C THR A 320 -7.20 3.45 0.06
N ASP A 321 -8.52 3.39 -0.10
CA ASP A 321 -9.38 2.33 0.44
C ASP A 321 -9.27 0.98 -0.32
N VAL A 322 -8.59 0.94 -1.48
CA VAL A 322 -8.53 -0.23 -2.38
C VAL A 322 -7.34 -1.13 -2.02
N THR A 323 -7.56 -1.99 -1.03
CA THR A 323 -6.59 -3.00 -0.57
C THR A 323 -6.52 -4.22 -1.51
N GLY A 324 -5.99 -4.06 -2.72
CA GLY A 324 -5.78 -5.18 -3.65
C GLY A 324 -5.66 -4.77 -5.11
N ALA A 325 -5.91 -5.74 -6.01
CA ALA A 325 -5.82 -5.55 -7.45
C ALA A 325 -7.03 -4.80 -8.03
N VAL A 326 -6.79 -3.73 -8.78
CA VAL A 326 -7.80 -2.95 -9.49
C VAL A 326 -7.42 -2.71 -10.95
N THR A 327 -8.38 -2.85 -11.87
CA THR A 327 -8.22 -2.41 -13.26
C THR A 327 -8.85 -1.04 -13.46
N VAL A 328 -8.07 -0.07 -13.95
CA VAL A 328 -8.53 1.27 -14.34
C VAL A 328 -8.56 1.34 -15.87
N GLN A 329 -9.72 1.69 -16.43
CA GLN A 329 -9.93 1.79 -17.88
C GLN A 329 -10.93 2.92 -18.21
N PRO A 330 -10.94 3.46 -19.43
CA PRO A 330 -11.95 4.45 -19.84
C PRO A 330 -13.36 3.85 -19.92
N ALA A 331 -14.37 4.57 -19.44
CA ALA A 331 -15.78 4.22 -19.63
C ALA A 331 -16.19 4.21 -21.12
N THR A 332 -15.45 4.91 -21.97
CA THR A 332 -15.67 4.98 -23.43
C THR A 332 -15.09 3.77 -24.19
N GLY A 333 -14.33 2.89 -23.53
CA GLY A 333 -13.79 1.66 -24.09
C GLY A 333 -12.25 1.57 -24.09
N PRO A 334 -11.68 0.44 -24.58
CA PRO A 334 -10.26 0.08 -24.33
C PRO A 334 -9.19 0.97 -24.99
N GLN A 335 -9.59 1.92 -25.83
CA GLN A 335 -8.70 2.92 -26.47
C GLN A 335 -9.17 4.35 -26.17
N GLY A 336 -9.96 4.52 -25.11
CA GLY A 336 -10.35 5.84 -24.61
C GLY A 336 -9.24 6.49 -23.79
N ARG A 337 -9.45 7.76 -23.46
CA ARG A 337 -8.59 8.53 -22.57
C ARG A 337 -8.97 8.31 -21.10
N ILE A 338 -8.00 8.16 -20.22
CA ILE A 338 -8.19 8.42 -18.77
C ILE A 338 -7.76 9.85 -18.49
N VAL A 339 -8.53 10.57 -17.68
CA VAL A 339 -8.21 11.94 -17.24
C VAL A 339 -8.14 11.97 -15.72
N GLY A 340 -7.10 12.64 -15.21
CA GLY A 340 -6.84 12.80 -13.79
C GLY A 340 -5.75 11.85 -13.29
N SER A 341 -5.15 12.23 -12.17
CA SER A 341 -4.04 11.51 -11.56
C SER A 341 -4.55 10.35 -10.69
N LEU A 342 -3.85 9.21 -10.70
CA LEU A 342 -4.21 7.98 -10.00
C LEU A 342 -3.35 7.84 -8.74
N TYR A 343 -3.96 7.88 -7.55
CA TYR A 343 -3.28 7.80 -6.25
C TYR A 343 -3.67 6.52 -5.51
N GLY A 344 -2.76 5.56 -5.41
CA GLY A 344 -2.99 4.26 -4.76
C GLY A 344 -1.71 3.65 -4.18
N PRO A 345 -1.09 4.26 -3.16
CA PRO A 345 0.23 3.86 -2.62
C PRO A 345 0.34 2.40 -2.15
N GLU A 346 -0.79 1.75 -1.87
CA GLU A 346 -0.88 0.35 -1.42
C GLU A 346 -1.68 -0.55 -2.39
N THR A 347 -1.96 -0.03 -3.60
CA THR A 347 -2.81 -0.65 -4.62
C THR A 347 -1.98 -1.35 -5.69
N ASP A 348 -2.40 -2.56 -6.08
CA ASP A 348 -1.85 -3.24 -7.26
C ASP A 348 -2.68 -2.81 -8.48
N MET A 349 -2.17 -1.86 -9.27
CA MET A 349 -2.95 -1.16 -10.28
C MET A 349 -2.65 -1.66 -11.69
N THR A 350 -3.67 -2.14 -12.39
CA THR A 350 -3.61 -2.39 -13.84
C THR A 350 -4.30 -1.24 -14.57
N VAL A 351 -3.64 -0.59 -15.52
CA VAL A 351 -4.20 0.54 -16.29
C VAL A 351 -4.23 0.20 -17.78
N SER A 352 -5.35 0.46 -18.44
CA SER A 352 -5.52 0.25 -19.89
C SER A 352 -6.24 1.44 -20.52
N ALA A 353 -5.49 2.32 -21.19
CA ALA A 353 -6.00 3.54 -21.82
C ALA A 353 -5.08 4.04 -22.94
N ALA A 354 -5.59 4.97 -23.76
CA ALA A 354 -4.86 5.61 -24.85
C ALA A 354 -5.36 7.05 -25.07
N PRO A 355 -4.75 8.08 -24.45
CA PRO A 355 -3.67 8.05 -23.46
C PRO A 355 -4.19 8.06 -22.00
N ILE A 356 -3.25 8.10 -21.05
CA ILE A 356 -3.50 8.51 -19.66
C ILE A 356 -3.04 9.97 -19.50
N ASP A 357 -3.95 10.87 -19.15
CA ASP A 357 -3.66 12.27 -18.84
C ASP A 357 -3.65 12.49 -17.32
N GLY A 358 -2.50 12.23 -16.67
CA GLY A 358 -2.38 12.38 -15.22
C GLY A 358 -1.06 11.84 -14.68
N GLN A 359 -0.82 12.09 -13.39
CA GLN A 359 0.24 11.46 -12.61
C GLN A 359 -0.21 10.10 -12.08
N ILE A 360 0.69 9.13 -11.94
CA ILE A 360 0.39 7.79 -11.40
C ILE A 360 1.28 7.54 -10.19
N LEU A 361 0.67 7.17 -9.06
CA LEU A 361 1.35 6.65 -7.89
C LEU A 361 0.65 5.35 -7.46
N ALA A 362 1.36 4.22 -7.50
CA ALA A 362 0.84 2.89 -7.19
C ALA A 362 1.83 2.07 -6.34
N ARG A 363 1.38 0.98 -5.69
CA ARG A 363 2.32 -0.02 -5.15
C ARG A 363 2.96 -0.79 -6.30
N ASN A 364 2.17 -1.59 -7.01
CA ASN A 364 2.56 -2.28 -8.23
C ASN A 364 1.80 -1.68 -9.42
N LEU A 365 2.43 -1.58 -10.59
CA LEU A 365 1.83 -0.98 -11.79
C LEU A 365 1.95 -1.88 -13.02
N ASP A 366 0.83 -2.23 -13.65
CA ASP A 366 0.77 -2.84 -14.99
C ASP A 366 0.05 -1.88 -15.94
N VAL A 367 0.80 -1.12 -16.75
CA VAL A 367 0.22 -0.43 -17.91
C VAL A 367 0.09 -1.46 -19.02
N THR A 368 -1.15 -1.90 -19.29
CA THR A 368 -1.44 -3.07 -20.12
C THR A 368 -0.89 -2.92 -21.54
N VAL A 369 -0.36 -4.02 -22.11
CA VAL A 369 0.13 -4.06 -23.50
C VAL A 369 -0.95 -3.61 -24.49
N GLY A 370 -0.62 -2.59 -25.29
CA GLY A 370 -1.54 -1.99 -26.25
C GLY A 370 -2.28 -0.74 -25.74
N SER A 371 -1.98 -0.31 -24.51
CA SER A 371 -2.22 1.07 -24.08
C SER A 371 -1.43 2.07 -24.95
N GLY A 372 -1.89 3.31 -24.98
CA GLY A 372 -1.20 4.44 -25.59
C GLY A 372 -0.21 5.09 -24.63
N GLU A 373 -0.13 6.41 -24.72
CA GLU A 373 0.85 7.25 -24.05
C GLU A 373 0.47 7.50 -22.58
N THR A 374 1.45 7.74 -21.72
CA THR A 374 1.24 8.32 -20.38
C THR A 374 1.78 9.74 -20.38
N HIS A 375 0.92 10.74 -20.17
CA HIS A 375 1.28 12.15 -20.23
C HIS A 375 1.48 12.75 -18.83
N ALA A 376 2.57 13.51 -18.62
CA ALA A 376 2.95 14.17 -17.36
C ALA A 376 2.06 15.33 -16.89
N TYR A 377 0.75 15.11 -16.77
CA TYR A 377 -0.14 16.05 -16.09
C TYR A 377 -0.08 15.85 -14.58
N PHE A 378 0.96 16.42 -13.96
CA PHE A 378 1.15 16.43 -12.50
C PHE A 378 -0.09 16.94 -11.77
N PHE A 379 -0.46 16.29 -10.66
CA PHE A 379 -1.55 16.78 -9.81
C PHE A 379 -1.12 18.06 -9.09
N ARG A 380 -1.89 19.13 -9.28
CA ARG A 380 -1.60 20.47 -8.76
C ARG A 380 -2.61 20.93 -7.70
N GLY A 381 -3.52 20.05 -7.29
CA GLY A 381 -4.44 20.31 -6.19
C GLY A 381 -3.73 20.33 -4.83
N VAL A 382 -4.26 21.12 -3.90
CA VAL A 382 -3.95 21.03 -2.47
C VAL A 382 -5.20 20.63 -1.71
N LEU A 383 -5.05 19.69 -0.78
CA LEU A 383 -6.13 19.18 0.07
C LEU A 383 -5.89 19.65 1.51
N PRO A 384 -6.92 20.00 2.27
CA PRO A 384 -6.74 20.31 3.68
C PRO A 384 -6.36 19.04 4.46
N CYS A 385 -5.53 19.18 5.49
CA CYS A 385 -5.44 18.19 6.57
C CYS A 385 -5.50 18.91 7.92
N PRO A 386 -6.63 18.89 8.64
CA PRO A 386 -6.69 19.49 9.95
C PRO A 386 -5.85 18.67 10.93
N ALA A 387 -4.99 19.36 11.69
CA ALA A 387 -4.26 18.71 12.78
C ALA A 387 -5.24 18.02 13.74
N PRO A 388 -4.97 16.78 14.21
CA PRO A 388 -5.90 16.05 15.07
C PRO A 388 -6.24 16.87 16.32
N THR A 389 -7.53 17.10 16.55
CA THR A 389 -8.00 17.88 17.71
C THR A 389 -7.46 17.22 18.98
N PRO A 390 -6.72 17.92 19.85
CA PRO A 390 -6.07 17.28 20.99
C PRO A 390 -7.11 16.64 21.90
N THR A 391 -7.06 15.30 22.00
CA THR A 391 -7.97 14.54 22.86
C THR A 391 -7.88 15.09 24.28
N PRO A 392 -8.99 15.51 24.91
CA PRO A 392 -8.94 16.15 26.21
C PRO A 392 -8.33 15.19 27.23
N THR A 393 -7.15 15.54 27.75
CA THR A 393 -6.43 14.71 28.71
C THR A 393 -7.30 14.52 29.94
N VAL A 394 -7.83 13.30 30.12
CA VAL A 394 -8.67 12.98 31.28
C VAL A 394 -7.81 13.08 32.53
N THR A 395 -7.88 14.24 33.19
CA THR A 395 -7.11 14.50 34.41
C THR A 395 -7.54 13.45 35.43
N PRO A 396 -6.62 12.65 36.00
CA PRO A 396 -6.99 11.59 36.91
C PRO A 396 -7.69 12.18 38.13
N THR A 397 -8.98 11.84 38.28
CA THR A 397 -9.79 12.28 39.43
C THR A 397 -9.09 11.83 40.71
N PRO A 398 -8.83 12.72 41.68
CA PRO A 398 -8.08 12.35 42.88
C PRO A 398 -8.81 11.23 43.63
N THR A 399 -8.13 10.09 43.77
CA THR A 399 -8.66 8.92 44.48
C THR A 399 -8.92 9.30 45.94
N PRO A 400 -10.12 9.05 46.50
CA PRO A 400 -10.42 9.42 47.88
C PRO A 400 -9.52 8.66 48.86
N THR A 401 -8.75 9.40 49.65
CA THR A 401 -7.84 8.84 50.65
C THR A 401 -8.64 8.17 51.77
N ILE A 402 -8.62 6.84 51.85
CA ILE A 402 -9.27 6.12 52.94
C ILE A 402 -8.45 6.29 54.22
N THR A 403 -8.97 7.06 55.17
CA THR A 403 -8.41 7.19 56.52
C THR A 403 -8.55 5.85 57.26
N PRO A 404 -7.46 5.27 57.81
CA PRO A 404 -7.53 3.99 58.50
C PRO A 404 -8.30 4.09 59.82
N THR A 405 -9.32 3.25 59.98
CA THR A 405 -10.07 3.10 61.23
C THR A 405 -9.20 2.45 62.31
N PRO A 406 -9.17 2.94 63.56
CA PRO A 406 -8.32 2.38 64.62
C PRO A 406 -8.73 0.94 64.97
N THR A 407 -7.75 0.04 64.98
CA THR A 407 -7.90 -1.38 65.32
C THR A 407 -8.14 -1.55 66.84
N PRO A 408 -9.11 -2.38 67.28
CA PRO A 408 -9.35 -2.61 68.71
C PRO A 408 -8.21 -3.40 69.36
N THR A 409 -7.74 -2.92 70.52
CA THR A 409 -6.68 -3.55 71.31
C THR A 409 -7.19 -4.84 71.98
N VAL A 410 -6.45 -5.95 71.81
CA VAL A 410 -6.82 -7.25 72.39
C VAL A 410 -6.18 -7.41 73.78
N THR A 411 -7.00 -7.65 74.81
CA THR A 411 -6.55 -7.92 76.18
C THR A 411 -5.90 -9.31 76.28
N PRO A 412 -4.73 -9.47 76.95
CA PRO A 412 -4.06 -10.76 77.05
C PRO A 412 -4.75 -11.75 78.01
N THR A 413 -4.94 -12.98 77.54
CA THR A 413 -5.46 -14.13 78.30
C THR A 413 -4.35 -14.75 79.17
N PRO A 414 -4.62 -15.20 80.42
CA PRO A 414 -3.57 -15.71 81.31
C PRO A 414 -2.91 -17.02 80.86
N THR A 415 -1.62 -17.12 81.15
CA THR A 415 -0.72 -18.23 80.81
C THR A 415 -0.98 -19.48 81.65
N VAL A 416 -0.86 -20.67 81.06
CA VAL A 416 -0.96 -21.97 81.76
C VAL A 416 0.43 -22.62 81.87
N THR A 417 0.79 -23.05 83.08
CA THR A 417 2.11 -23.61 83.44
C THR A 417 2.29 -25.05 82.90
N PRO A 418 3.48 -25.44 82.39
CA PRO A 418 3.70 -26.79 81.85
C PRO A 418 3.82 -27.88 82.92
N SER A 419 3.47 -29.12 82.53
CA SER A 419 3.58 -30.35 83.33
C SER A 419 4.74 -31.23 82.80
N PRO A 420 5.49 -31.97 83.64
CA PRO A 420 6.80 -32.51 83.27
C PRO A 420 6.80 -33.77 82.37
N THR A 421 7.90 -33.89 81.62
CA THR A 421 8.22 -34.95 80.66
C THR A 421 8.59 -36.29 81.33
N PRO A 422 8.09 -37.44 80.84
CA PRO A 422 8.65 -38.75 81.18
C PRO A 422 9.84 -39.12 80.27
N THR A 423 10.95 -39.54 80.87
CA THR A 423 12.15 -40.06 80.19
C THR A 423 12.12 -41.58 80.13
N VAL A 424 12.47 -42.19 78.98
CA VAL A 424 12.73 -43.65 78.87
C VAL A 424 14.01 -43.89 78.06
N ALA A 425 14.73 -44.97 78.40
CA ALA A 425 16.16 -45.21 78.12
C ALA A 425 16.43 -46.12 76.88
N PRO A 426 17.71 -46.27 76.43
CA PRO A 426 18.07 -46.85 75.12
C PRO A 426 18.66 -48.29 75.16
N THR A 427 18.55 -49.04 74.06
CA THR A 427 19.34 -50.28 73.76
C THR A 427 19.26 -50.67 72.24
N PRO A 428 20.08 -51.59 71.67
CA PRO A 428 20.99 -51.16 70.59
C PRO A 428 21.14 -52.04 69.31
N SER A 429 21.76 -51.42 68.29
CA SER A 429 22.77 -51.90 67.31
C SER A 429 22.75 -53.30 66.62
N GLY A 430 22.93 -53.26 65.28
CA GLY A 430 23.47 -54.33 64.40
C GLY A 430 23.30 -53.93 62.91
N SER A 431 24.35 -53.49 62.17
CA SER A 431 25.43 -54.26 61.50
C SER A 431 25.00 -54.88 60.13
N THR A 432 25.61 -54.69 58.94
CA THR A 432 26.76 -53.86 58.42
C THR A 432 26.61 -53.67 56.86
N PRO A 433 27.62 -53.45 55.95
CA PRO A 433 27.69 -52.23 55.11
C PRO A 433 27.84 -52.38 53.56
N GLY A 434 27.96 -51.23 52.87
CA GLY A 434 28.62 -51.04 51.55
C GLY A 434 27.90 -50.01 50.67
N GLY A 435 28.53 -49.01 50.03
CA GLY A 435 29.93 -48.54 49.99
C GLY A 435 30.01 -47.10 49.42
N GLU A 436 31.23 -46.52 49.37
CA GLU A 436 31.62 -45.14 48.97
C GLU A 436 30.87 -44.52 47.75
N LEU A 437 30.41 -43.25 47.77
CA LEU A 437 31.13 -41.94 47.61
C LEU A 437 31.75 -41.73 46.20
N PRO A 438 31.89 -40.48 45.66
CA PRO A 438 31.78 -39.16 46.31
C PRO A 438 30.90 -38.12 45.54
N ALA A 439 31.01 -36.84 45.90
CA ALA A 439 30.38 -35.69 45.23
C ALA A 439 31.43 -34.71 44.63
N THR A 440 30.96 -33.78 43.77
CA THR A 440 31.70 -32.67 43.09
C THR A 440 32.71 -33.09 42.00
N GLY A 441 32.89 -32.37 40.88
CA GLY A 441 32.20 -31.21 40.30
C GLY A 441 32.94 -30.63 39.06
N GLY A 442 32.22 -30.04 38.08
CA GLY A 442 32.78 -29.44 36.84
C GLY A 442 32.98 -30.43 35.66
N THR A 443 32.89 -30.07 34.37
CA THR A 443 32.75 -28.75 33.68
C THR A 443 32.23 -28.89 32.22
N PHE A 444 31.69 -27.79 31.64
CA PHE A 444 31.50 -27.46 30.19
C PHE A 444 30.47 -28.22 29.29
N ASP A 445 29.31 -27.56 29.05
CA ASP A 445 28.74 -27.03 27.77
C ASP A 445 29.18 -27.60 26.39
N PRO A 446 28.36 -27.60 25.28
CA PRO A 446 26.97 -27.13 25.11
C PRO A 446 26.00 -28.14 24.40
N THR A 447 24.79 -27.65 24.07
CA THR A 447 23.72 -28.16 23.17
C THR A 447 22.42 -28.66 23.84
N LEU A 448 21.33 -27.93 23.56
CA LEU A 448 19.96 -28.25 23.98
C LEU A 448 18.97 -27.81 22.88
N PRO A 449 18.36 -28.74 22.12
CA PRO A 449 17.12 -28.46 21.41
C PRO A 449 15.93 -28.65 22.37
N ILE A 450 15.09 -27.63 22.50
CA ILE A 450 13.85 -27.71 23.29
C ILE A 450 12.80 -28.53 22.51
N ALA A 451 12.25 -29.56 23.16
CA ALA A 451 11.14 -30.33 22.61
C ALA A 451 9.81 -29.58 22.83
N LEU A 452 9.16 -29.17 21.74
CA LEU A 452 7.81 -28.59 21.75
C LEU A 452 6.75 -29.70 21.58
N SER A 453 5.70 -29.70 22.41
CA SER A 453 4.67 -30.75 22.40
C SER A 453 3.40 -30.35 21.61
N LEU A 454 3.20 -31.04 20.48
CA LEU A 454 1.95 -31.35 19.76
C LEU A 454 0.72 -30.42 19.87
N ALA A 455 0.29 -29.92 18.71
CA ALA A 455 -1.05 -30.18 18.14
C ALA A 455 -0.95 -30.17 16.60
N ALA A 456 -1.71 -31.02 15.89
CA ALA A 456 -1.47 -31.32 14.46
C ALA A 456 -2.76 -31.43 13.63
N VAL A 457 -2.71 -30.99 12.36
CA VAL A 457 -3.36 -31.49 11.11
C VAL A 457 -2.79 -30.61 9.97
N GLY A 458 -2.37 -31.06 8.78
CA GLY A 458 -2.20 -32.42 8.26
C GLY A 458 -1.88 -32.42 6.74
N ALA A 459 -0.81 -33.13 6.35
CA ALA A 459 -0.45 -33.61 5.00
C ALA A 459 -0.35 -32.62 3.80
N GLY A 460 0.87 -32.45 3.29
CA GLY A 460 1.13 -32.00 1.92
C GLY A 460 1.42 -33.17 0.97
N ALA A 461 0.77 -33.16 -0.20
CA ALA A 461 1.12 -33.78 -1.49
C ALA A 461 0.07 -33.26 -2.49
N ILE A 462 0.38 -32.69 -3.65
CA ILE A 462 1.06 -33.31 -4.79
C ILE A 462 1.69 -32.22 -5.67
N LEU A 463 3.00 -32.32 -5.92
CA LEU A 463 3.63 -31.73 -7.11
C LEU A 463 3.57 -32.77 -8.24
N ALA A 464 2.59 -32.65 -9.16
CA ALA A 464 2.60 -33.16 -10.55
C ALA A 464 1.18 -33.24 -11.20
N ASP A 465 0.65 -32.13 -11.73
CA ASP A 465 -0.30 -32.22 -12.88
C ASP A 465 -0.29 -31.01 -13.85
N TYR A 466 0.61 -30.02 -13.69
CA TYR A 466 0.68 -28.88 -14.64
C TYR A 466 1.42 -29.20 -15.96
N ALA A 467 1.76 -30.46 -16.21
CA ALA A 467 2.50 -30.90 -17.40
C ALA A 467 1.73 -31.97 -18.23
N ARG A 468 0.39 -31.87 -18.34
CA ARG A 468 -0.36 -32.80 -19.19
C ARG A 468 -1.68 -32.31 -19.83
N ARG A 469 -1.79 -31.01 -20.18
CA ARG A 469 -2.92 -30.49 -21.00
C ARG A 469 -2.53 -29.61 -22.20
N ARG A 470 -1.59 -30.06 -23.05
CA ARG A 470 -1.36 -29.44 -24.38
C ARG A 470 -0.75 -30.38 -25.45
N SER A 471 -1.39 -31.52 -25.76
CA SER A 471 -0.96 -32.36 -26.92
C SER A 471 -2.01 -33.29 -27.56
N THR A 472 -3.31 -32.99 -27.53
CA THR A 472 -4.33 -33.77 -28.29
C THR A 472 -5.35 -32.91 -29.05
N ARG A 473 -4.88 -31.94 -29.86
CA ARG A 473 -5.70 -31.38 -30.95
C ARG A 473 -4.91 -31.00 -32.21
N SER A 474 -4.02 -31.89 -32.66
CA SER A 474 -3.52 -31.90 -34.03
C SER A 474 -3.40 -33.34 -34.55
N ARG A 475 -4.41 -33.76 -35.31
CA ARG A 475 -4.52 -34.93 -36.24
C ARG A 475 -5.94 -35.54 -36.24
N ARG A 476 -6.88 -34.82 -36.86
CA ARG A 476 -8.03 -35.38 -37.60
C ARG A 476 -8.58 -34.28 -38.52
N GLY A 477 -8.25 -34.36 -39.80
CA GLY A 477 -8.53 -33.32 -40.79
C GLY A 477 -7.91 -33.62 -42.16
N ALA A 478 -8.01 -34.88 -42.60
CA ALA A 478 -7.59 -35.32 -43.94
C ALA A 478 -8.31 -36.63 -44.31
N ARG A 479 -9.50 -36.50 -44.92
CA ARG A 479 -10.26 -37.45 -45.78
C ARG A 479 -11.75 -37.09 -45.71
N GLY A 480 -12.35 -36.84 -46.86
CA GLY A 480 -13.68 -36.25 -47.02
C GLY A 480 -13.54 -35.06 -47.95
#